data_AF-A0A383C700-F1
#
_entry.id   AF-A0A383C700-F1
#
_cell.length_a   1.000
_cell.length_b   1.000
_cell.length_c   1.000
_cell.angle_alpha   90.00
_cell.angle_beta   90.00
_cell.angle_gamma   90.00
#
_symmetry.space_group_name_H-M   'P 1'
#
loop_
_entity.id
_entity.type
_entity.pdbx_description
1 polymer ?
#
loop_
_entity_poly.entity_id
_entity_poly.type
_entity_poly.pdbx_seq_one_letter_code
_entity_poly.pdbx_strand_id
1 'polypeptide(L)'
;MAHAAEHAIEETTTGLNHRKMLMWIFLGSDCMFFAALVATYMVYRGQSITGPYPIDIIDVPITTISTFVLLCSSFAMVQALAATNRDDQRGIRI
;
A
#
# COMPACT_ATOMS: atom_id res chain seq x y z
N MET A 1 -15.09 -4.67 -36.44
CA MET A 1 -16.48 -4.24 -36.16
C MET A 1 -16.72 -4.42 -34.67
N ALA A 2 -17.10 -3.34 -33.99
CA ALA A 2 -17.58 -3.21 -32.60
C ALA A 2 -16.70 -3.89 -31.51
N HIS A 3 -15.91 -3.16 -30.73
CA HIS A 3 -16.42 -2.25 -29.71
C HIS A 3 -15.32 -1.22 -29.42
N ALA A 4 -15.38 -0.06 -30.07
CA ALA A 4 -14.90 1.14 -29.41
C ALA A 4 -15.76 1.23 -28.16
N ALA A 5 -15.17 0.99 -26.98
CA ALA A 5 -15.80 1.34 -25.72
C ALA A 5 -15.95 2.85 -25.78
N GLU A 6 -17.12 3.26 -26.27
CA GLU A 6 -17.73 4.54 -26.06
C GLU A 6 -17.33 4.97 -24.65
N HIS A 7 -16.50 6.01 -24.58
CA HIS A 7 -16.26 6.76 -23.36
C HIS A 7 -17.61 7.40 -23.01
N ALA A 8 -18.55 6.59 -22.55
CA ALA A 8 -19.69 7.04 -21.78
C ALA A 8 -19.04 7.77 -20.62
N ILE A 9 -19.18 9.09 -20.62
CA ILE A 9 -18.91 9.92 -19.47
C ILE A 9 -19.86 9.35 -18.41
N GLU A 10 -19.38 8.43 -17.58
CA GLU A 10 -20.13 7.98 -16.42
C GLU A 10 -20.37 9.25 -15.61
N GLU A 11 -21.62 9.71 -15.58
CA GLU A 11 -22.04 10.79 -14.71
C GLU A 11 -21.87 10.31 -13.27
N THR A 12 -20.67 10.52 -12.75
CA THR A 12 -20.30 10.20 -11.39
C THR A 12 -20.53 11.44 -10.55
N THR A 13 -21.26 11.30 -9.44
CA THR A 13 -21.57 12.42 -8.54
C THR A 13 -20.31 13.11 -7.98
N THR A 14 -19.16 12.42 -8.03
CA THR A 14 -17.86 12.88 -7.53
C THR A 14 -16.85 13.22 -8.64
N GLY A 15 -17.18 12.99 -9.92
CA GLY A 15 -16.24 13.15 -11.04
C GLY A 15 -15.10 12.12 -11.09
N LEU A 16 -15.16 11.06 -10.28
CA LEU A 16 -14.15 10.00 -10.21
C LEU A 16 -14.72 8.66 -10.65
N ASN A 17 -13.92 7.84 -11.35
CA ASN A 17 -14.34 6.50 -11.74
C ASN A 17 -14.66 5.63 -10.52
N HIS A 18 -15.78 4.89 -10.57
CA HIS A 18 -16.23 4.00 -9.50
C HIS A 18 -15.16 2.99 -9.05
N ARG A 19 -14.33 2.47 -9.97
CA ARG A 19 -13.24 1.54 -9.61
C ARG A 19 -12.17 2.20 -8.73
N LYS A 20 -11.82 3.44 -9.04
CA LYS A 20 -10.87 4.21 -8.22
C LYS A 20 -11.48 4.43 -6.84
N MET A 21 -12.73 4.87 -6.75
CA MET A 21 -13.40 5.06 -5.47
C MET A 21 -13.43 3.78 -4.61
N LEU A 22 -13.77 2.63 -5.21
CA LEU A 22 -13.76 1.34 -4.52
C LEU A 22 -12.36 0.94 -4.01
N MET A 23 -11.30 1.21 -4.78
CA MET A 23 -9.91 0.96 -4.35
C MET A 23 -9.54 1.78 -3.10
N TRP A 24 -9.98 3.05 -3.02
CA TRP A 24 -9.71 3.89 -1.85
C TRP A 24 -10.45 3.39 -0.60
N ILE A 25 -11.70 2.97 -0.76
CA ILE A 25 -12.50 2.39 0.33
C ILE A 25 -11.89 1.07 0.80
N PHE A 26 -11.45 0.21 -0.13
CA PHE A 26 -10.77 -1.06 0.18
C PHE A 26 -9.48 -0.83 0.97
N LEU A 27 -8.60 0.06 0.51
CA LEU A 27 -7.38 0.42 1.23
C LEU A 27 -7.67 1.03 2.61
N GLY A 28 -8.74 1.83 2.72
CA GLY A 28 -9.20 2.37 4.00
C GLY A 28 -9.65 1.27 4.98
N SER A 29 -10.34 0.23 4.48
CA SER A 29 -10.76 -0.93 5.28
C SER A 29 -9.56 -1.73 5.80
N ASP A 30 -8.56 -2.02 4.96
CA ASP A 30 -7.34 -2.72 5.38
C ASP A 30 -6.55 -1.89 6.39
N CYS A 31 -6.48 -0.57 6.20
CA CYS A 31 -5.85 0.34 7.16
C CYS A 31 -6.53 0.28 8.54
N MET A 32 -7.88 0.30 8.59
CA MET A 32 -8.62 0.16 9.84
C MET A 32 -8.43 -1.22 10.49
N PHE A 33 -8.34 -2.28 9.69
CA PHE A 33 -8.03 -3.63 10.17
C PHE A 33 -6.67 -3.68 10.86
N PHE A 34 -5.60 -3.18 10.22
CA PHE A 34 -4.28 -3.11 10.84
C PHE A 34 -4.25 -2.15 12.05
N ALA A 35 -4.96 -1.03 12.00
CA ALA A 35 -5.03 -0.08 13.11
C ALA A 35 -5.64 -0.73 14.36
N ALA A 36 -6.68 -1.57 14.22
CA ALA A 36 -7.24 -2.31 15.35
C ALA A 36 -6.21 -3.28 15.96
N LEU A 37 -5.46 -4.02 15.14
CA LEU A 37 -4.40 -4.92 15.60
C LEU A 37 -3.29 -4.17 16.34
N VAL A 38 -2.85 -3.03 15.80
CA VAL A 38 -1.84 -2.16 16.43
C VAL A 38 -2.36 -1.55 17.74
N ALA A 39 -3.62 -1.12 17.77
CA ALA A 39 -4.27 -0.60 18.98
C ALA A 39 -4.33 -1.67 20.07
N THR A 40 -4.69 -2.91 19.73
CA THR A 40 -4.64 -4.04 20.66
C THR A 40 -3.21 -4.24 21.20
N TYR A 41 -2.19 -4.27 20.34
CA TYR A 41 -0.79 -4.33 20.79
C TYR A 41 -0.44 -3.19 21.75
N MET A 42 -0.87 -1.97 21.44
CA MET A 42 -0.57 -0.79 22.27
C MET A 42 -1.22 -0.85 23.65
N VAL A 43 -2.46 -1.35 23.75
CA VAL A 43 -3.16 -1.54 25.04
C VAL A 43 -2.48 -2.59 25.91
N TYR A 44 -2.03 -3.70 25.31
CA TYR A 44 -1.36 -4.78 26.04
C TYR A 44 0.16 -4.59 26.19
N ARG A 45 0.73 -3.53 25.62
CA ARG A 45 2.17 -3.25 25.66
C ARG A 45 2.64 -3.05 27.11
N GLY A 46 3.58 -3.89 27.55
CA GLY A 46 4.21 -3.77 28.89
C GLY A 46 3.45 -4.47 30.02
N GLN A 47 2.34 -5.16 29.73
CA GLN A 47 1.64 -6.00 30.72
C GLN A 47 2.24 -7.42 30.85
N SER A 48 3.39 -7.69 30.21
CA SER A 48 4.08 -8.99 30.30
C SER A 48 4.73 -9.16 31.67
N ILE A 49 4.30 -10.20 32.40
CA ILE A 49 4.76 -10.50 33.77
C ILE A 49 6.01 -11.40 33.75
N THR A 50 6.15 -12.25 32.71
CA THR A 50 7.30 -13.14 32.50
C THR A 50 7.49 -13.37 31.00
N GLY A 51 8.59 -12.90 30.41
CA GLY A 51 8.94 -13.21 29.02
C GLY A 51 9.71 -12.09 28.29
N PRO A 52 10.56 -12.46 27.30
CA PRO A 52 11.59 -11.62 26.70
C PRO A 52 11.04 -10.32 26.13
N TYR A 53 11.82 -9.25 26.29
CA TYR A 53 11.44 -7.93 25.81
C TYR A 53 11.64 -7.86 24.28
N PRO A 54 10.98 -6.92 23.59
CA PRO A 54 11.15 -6.75 22.13
C PRO A 54 12.62 -6.64 21.67
N ILE A 55 13.50 -6.16 22.55
CA ILE A 55 14.94 -6.04 22.31
C ILE A 55 15.67 -7.39 22.21
N ASP A 56 15.11 -8.45 22.81
CA ASP A 56 15.72 -9.78 22.85
C ASP A 56 15.35 -10.63 21.62
N ILE A 57 14.36 -10.18 20.84
CA ILE A 57 13.73 -10.94 19.75
C ILE A 57 13.95 -10.25 18.39
N ILE A 58 13.97 -8.91 18.38
CA ILE A 58 14.06 -8.13 17.14
C ILE A 58 15.52 -7.83 16.81
N ASP A 59 15.98 -8.37 15.69
CA ASP A 59 17.28 -8.00 15.14
C ASP A 59 17.16 -6.72 14.29
N VAL A 60 17.77 -5.64 14.79
CA VAL A 60 17.66 -4.28 14.22
C VAL A 60 18.25 -4.19 12.80
N PRO A 61 19.42 -4.77 12.47
CA PRO A 61 19.99 -4.72 11.13
C PRO A 61 19.13 -5.43 10.09
N ILE A 62 18.61 -6.63 10.40
CA ILE A 62 17.77 -7.39 9.48
C ILE A 62 16.47 -6.62 9.18
N THR A 63 15.82 -6.12 10.23
CA THR A 63 14.58 -5.34 10.10
C THR A 63 14.80 -4.09 9.23
N THR A 64 15.92 -3.40 9.45
CA THR A 64 16.27 -2.18 8.70
C THR A 64 16.53 -2.47 7.23
N ILE A 65 17.24 -3.56 6.90
CA ILE A 65 17.48 -3.96 5.50
C ILE A 65 16.16 -4.32 4.82
N SER A 66 15.27 -5.06 5.49
CA SER A 66 13.94 -5.36 4.95
C SER A 66 13.13 -4.10 4.68
N THR A 67 13.14 -3.12 5.60
CA THR A 67 12.49 -1.82 5.37
C THR A 67 13.13 -1.07 4.20
N PHE A 68 14.45 -1.04 4.08
CA PHE A 68 15.13 -0.41 2.96
C PHE A 68 14.70 -1.01 1.61
N VAL A 69 14.64 -2.34 1.52
CA VAL A 69 14.15 -3.03 0.31
C VAL A 69 12.70 -2.68 0.01
N LEU A 70 11.83 -2.64 1.01
CA LEU A 70 10.43 -2.24 0.84
C LEU A 70 10.30 -0.79 0.35
N LEU A 71 11.13 0.12 0.88
CA LEU A 71 11.16 1.52 0.44
C LEU A 71 11.65 1.64 -1.02
N CYS A 72 12.72 0.92 -1.38
CA CYS A 72 13.19 0.85 -2.76
C CYS A 72 12.12 0.28 -3.70
N SER A 73 11.36 -0.73 -3.27
CA SER A 73 10.25 -1.31 -4.04
C SER A 73 9.13 -0.28 -4.28
N SER A 74 8.78 0.51 -3.27
CA SER A 74 7.79 1.60 -3.41
C SER A 74 8.28 2.68 -4.39
N PHE A 75 9.55 3.07 -4.27
CA PHE A 75 10.17 4.03 -5.18
C PHE A 75 10.20 3.53 -6.64
N ALA A 76 10.52 2.25 -6.85
CA ALA A 76 10.51 1.64 -8.18
C ALA A 76 9.10 1.66 -8.82
N MET A 77 8.05 1.43 -8.04
CA MET A 77 6.67 1.52 -8.53
C MET A 77 6.30 2.97 -8.94
N VAL A 78 6.75 3.98 -8.19
CA VAL A 78 6.56 5.39 -8.57
C VAL A 78 7.33 5.75 -9.86
N GLN A 79 8.54 5.23 -10.04
CA GLN A 79 9.30 5.37 -11.29
C GLN A 79 8.56 4.74 -12.48
N ALA A 80 8.00 3.54 -12.31
CA ALA A 80 7.20 2.87 -13.34
C ALA A 80 5.94 3.67 -13.69
N LEU A 81 5.26 4.25 -12.70
CA LEU A 81 4.13 5.16 -12.93
C LEU A 81 4.56 6.42 -13.72
N ALA A 82 5.72 7.00 -13.40
CA ALA A 82 6.26 8.14 -14.14
C ALA A 82 6.62 7.78 -15.60
N ALA A 83 7.16 6.60 -15.85
CA ALA A 83 7.42 6.08 -17.20
C ALA A 83 6.11 5.84 -17.97
N THR A 84 5.07 5.33 -17.30
CA THR A 84 3.73 5.13 -17.87
C THR A 84 3.10 6.44 -18.31
N ASN A 85 3.21 7.49 -17.50
CA ASN A 85 2.72 8.83 -17.85
C ASN A 85 3.47 9.45 -19.04
N ARG A 86 4.69 8.97 -19.34
CA ARG A 86 5.51 9.40 -20.49
C ARG A 86 5.38 8.45 -21.70
N ASP A 87 4.52 7.43 -21.61
CA ASP A 87 4.34 6.34 -22.58
C ASP A 87 5.66 5.60 -22.95
N ASP A 88 6.60 5.54 -22.00
CA ASP A 88 7.88 4.86 -22.20
C ASP A 88 7.77 3.36 -21.84
N GLN A 89 7.47 2.55 -22.86
CA GLN A 89 7.31 1.10 -22.76
C GLN A 89 8.57 0.36 -22.27
N ARG A 90 9.77 0.94 -22.46
CA ARG A 90 11.02 0.34 -21.96
C ARG A 90 11.18 0.58 -20.46
N GLY A 91 10.77 1.75 -19.98
CA GLY A 91 10.78 2.10 -18.55
C GLY A 91 9.71 1.38 -17.71
N ILE A 92 8.69 0.80 -18.33
CA ILE A 92 7.61 0.06 -17.63
C ILE A 92 7.94 -1.43 -17.47
N ARG A 93 8.75 -2.03 -18.35
CA ARG A 93 9.03 -3.48 -18.42
C ARG A 93 10.32 -3.91 -17.73
N ILE A 94 10.87 -3.09 -16.84
CA ILE A 94 12.09 -3.40 -16.08
C ILE A 94 11.81 -4.37 -14.94
#